data_AF-A0A925LVG9-F1
#
_entry.id   AF-A0A925LVG9-F1
#
_cell.length_a   1.000
_cell.length_b   1.000
_cell.length_c   1.000
_cell.angle_alpha   90.00
_cell.angle_beta   90.00
_cell.angle_gamma   90.00
#
_symmetry.space_group_name_H-M   'P 1'
#
loop_
_entity.id
_entity.type
_entity.pdbx_description
1 polymer ?
#
loop_
_entity_poly.entity_id
_entity_poly.type
_entity_poly.pdbx_seq_one_letter_code
_entity_poly.pdbx_strand_id
1 'polypeptide(L)'
;MRQFLLFAAFLVMLINPVAAVDGPRQSTKVPRFDAAVDKALAYLHEAVEKNEQHAGHQILAAYAMLKCGVPKSDPFVAKAIEAAVGRSNNTQYQPMSEYDHIYGSGVDAMLLADLDAKDQYLPNLQAIANYVQTAQRADGSWSNGPQQPGDVSMSQYGVLALWACQRGGANIAPAALDRAADFLMKRGNSDGGWGYRPGTTEGPGMGASTHNMTMAGGGAVGICRLLLHGLRNPPKPEKKEEDLLPGGLTKIDPLADAGEFGSAFPDYKPQYGAGALDARVDRAFGWNLANFQAVSRVEHNLYYYYCLERAAAVGDLGKINGEDWFIVYGDGLLTLQAQDGSFNTHTGPVVGTCFALLYYMRSTQKTLDKMYGLGQQLADRGNPFGDKKKKEPTELDRLIEDIANMEFDKLDESPVEVADEIVRSVLSIDDPEKLVGEEEKLKSLMKHPNDKVRSAAVWALGRTGDFKLVPLMLDGIRDNSVDVNIEAIQALRFISRKPKGFGETLAPFVSLGTEDQIKNASPEERLRLATPWREKALKDWSGWYFSVRPFEDRGGLDELQLAVPLQK
;
A
#
# COMPACT_ATOMS: atom_id res chain seq x y z
N MET A 1 31.71 5.06 -66.73
CA MET A 1 31.42 4.20 -65.56
C MET A 1 31.51 5.08 -64.32
N ARG A 2 30.41 5.15 -63.57
CA ARG A 2 30.17 6.10 -62.48
C ARG A 2 30.92 5.70 -61.19
N GLN A 3 31.37 6.73 -60.48
CA GLN A 3 31.79 6.77 -59.08
C GLN A 3 30.70 6.21 -58.13
N PHE A 4 31.05 5.75 -56.93
CA PHE A 4 30.77 6.47 -55.67
C PHE A 4 31.27 5.71 -54.43
N LEU A 5 31.70 6.50 -53.44
CA LEU A 5 32.18 6.15 -52.11
C LEU A 5 31.08 5.53 -51.23
N LEU A 6 31.45 4.52 -50.43
CA LEU A 6 30.63 3.96 -49.35
C LEU A 6 30.75 4.86 -48.11
N PHE A 7 29.67 5.59 -47.81
CA PHE A 7 29.46 6.27 -46.52
C PHE A 7 28.72 5.32 -45.57
N ALA A 8 29.25 5.18 -44.35
CA ALA A 8 28.59 4.53 -43.24
C ALA A 8 27.38 5.37 -42.79
N ALA A 9 26.18 4.80 -42.89
CA ALA A 9 24.97 5.38 -42.31
C ALA A 9 24.73 4.74 -40.94
N PHE A 10 25.03 5.52 -39.89
CA PHE A 10 24.53 5.26 -38.54
C PHE A 10 23.00 5.38 -38.58
N LEU A 11 22.30 4.24 -38.44
CA LEU A 11 20.87 4.23 -38.24
C LEU A 11 20.61 4.64 -36.79
N VAL A 12 20.33 5.93 -36.56
CA VAL A 12 19.73 6.39 -35.30
C VAL A 12 18.34 5.79 -35.25
N MET A 13 18.16 4.72 -34.46
CA MET A 13 16.82 4.31 -34.03
C MET A 13 16.26 5.45 -33.18
N LEU A 14 15.41 6.27 -33.80
CA LEU A 14 14.49 7.14 -33.09
C LEU A 14 13.62 6.24 -32.23
N ILE A 15 13.94 6.16 -30.94
CA ILE A 15 13.02 5.72 -29.91
C ILE A 15 11.86 6.71 -30.01
N ASN A 16 10.75 6.30 -30.62
CA ASN A 16 9.51 7.05 -30.49
C ASN A 16 9.22 7.07 -28.98
N PRO A 17 9.16 8.24 -28.33
CA PRO A 17 8.60 8.30 -27.00
C PRO A 17 7.16 7.80 -27.14
N VAL A 18 6.86 6.68 -26.49
CA VAL A 18 5.48 6.28 -26.19
C VAL A 18 4.82 7.54 -25.64
N ALA A 19 3.80 8.03 -26.34
CA ALA A 19 3.06 9.20 -25.90
C ALA A 19 2.62 8.93 -24.46
N ALA A 20 3.10 9.76 -23.54
CA ALA A 20 2.69 9.71 -22.15
C ALA A 20 1.16 9.83 -22.13
N VAL A 21 0.50 8.81 -21.59
CA VAL A 21 -0.94 8.87 -21.31
C VAL A 21 -1.14 10.02 -20.32
N ASP A 22 -1.72 11.12 -20.79
CA ASP A 22 -1.89 12.35 -20.01
C ASP A 22 -2.89 12.14 -18.86
N GLY A 23 -2.34 12.08 -17.65
CA GLY A 23 -3.02 12.05 -16.35
C GLY A 23 -2.14 11.33 -15.33
N PRO A 24 -1.89 11.87 -14.11
CA PRO A 24 -1.09 11.15 -13.14
C PRO A 24 -1.85 9.89 -12.73
N ARG A 25 -1.40 8.73 -13.22
CA ARG A 25 -1.87 7.43 -12.72
C ARG A 25 -1.74 7.40 -11.20
N GLN A 26 -2.61 6.65 -10.55
CA GLN A 26 -2.57 6.56 -9.09
C GLN A 26 -1.24 5.92 -8.64
N SER A 27 -0.64 6.48 -7.58
CA SER A 27 0.57 5.90 -6.98
C SER A 27 0.22 4.77 -6.02
N THR A 28 1.10 3.78 -5.98
CA THR A 28 1.14 2.67 -5.01
C THR A 28 1.76 3.08 -3.67
N LYS A 29 2.27 4.33 -3.56
CA LYS A 29 3.13 4.85 -2.47
C LYS A 29 4.49 4.15 -2.35
N VAL A 30 4.82 3.26 -3.28
CA VAL A 30 6.07 2.48 -3.30
C VAL A 30 6.74 2.66 -4.66
N PRO A 31 7.83 3.46 -4.78
CA PRO A 31 8.38 3.88 -6.08
C PRO A 31 8.71 2.74 -7.07
N ARG A 32 9.17 1.58 -6.56
CA ARG A 32 9.46 0.42 -7.40
C ARG A 32 8.21 -0.31 -7.91
N PHE A 33 7.12 -0.30 -7.14
CA PHE A 33 5.83 -0.84 -7.60
C PHE A 33 5.17 0.13 -8.58
N ASP A 34 5.33 1.43 -8.36
CA ASP A 34 4.99 2.47 -9.32
C ASP A 34 5.65 2.23 -10.69
N ALA A 35 6.97 2.01 -10.71
CA ALA A 35 7.69 1.69 -11.95
C ALA A 35 7.20 0.37 -12.60
N ALA A 36 6.79 -0.62 -11.80
CA ALA A 36 6.24 -1.87 -12.31
C ALA A 36 4.84 -1.66 -12.93
N VAL A 37 4.00 -0.87 -12.29
CA VAL A 37 2.67 -0.47 -12.79
C VAL A 37 2.79 0.30 -14.10
N ASP A 38 3.75 1.22 -14.23
CA ASP A 38 4.00 1.95 -15.48
C ASP A 38 4.27 1.00 -16.65
N LYS A 39 5.19 0.04 -16.47
CA LYS A 39 5.53 -0.94 -17.49
C LYS A 39 4.35 -1.87 -17.82
N ALA A 40 3.61 -2.29 -16.80
CA ALA A 40 2.44 -3.15 -16.97
C ALA A 40 1.29 -2.45 -17.71
N LEU A 41 1.08 -1.16 -17.46
CA LEU A 41 0.12 -0.36 -18.22
C LEU A 41 0.55 -0.18 -19.67
N ALA A 42 1.83 0.13 -19.90
CA ALA A 42 2.37 0.23 -21.27
C ALA A 42 2.14 -1.07 -22.05
N TYR A 43 2.42 -2.22 -21.43
CA TYR A 43 2.11 -3.53 -22.01
C TYR A 43 0.62 -3.71 -22.31
N LEU A 44 -0.28 -3.37 -21.38
CA LEU A 44 -1.72 -3.50 -21.63
C LEU A 44 -2.21 -2.61 -22.77
N HIS A 45 -1.73 -1.37 -22.86
CA HIS A 45 -2.05 -0.48 -23.98
C HIS A 45 -1.60 -1.08 -25.32
N GLU A 46 -0.38 -1.61 -25.40
CA GLU A 46 0.12 -2.28 -26.60
C GLU A 46 -0.69 -3.54 -26.96
N ALA A 47 -1.01 -4.38 -25.97
CA ALA A 47 -1.81 -5.59 -26.17
C ALA A 47 -3.25 -5.27 -26.60
N VAL A 48 -3.80 -4.13 -26.17
CA VAL A 48 -5.09 -3.59 -26.63
C VAL A 48 -5.01 -3.16 -28.09
N GLU A 49 -3.97 -2.43 -28.49
CA GLU A 49 -3.76 -2.02 -29.89
C GLU A 49 -3.62 -3.22 -30.84
N LYS A 50 -2.93 -4.27 -30.38
CA LYS A 50 -2.76 -5.52 -31.14
C LYS A 50 -3.97 -6.45 -31.10
N ASN A 51 -5.03 -6.10 -30.36
CA ASN A 51 -6.21 -6.93 -30.15
C ASN A 51 -5.88 -8.34 -29.64
N GLU A 52 -4.84 -8.47 -28.79
CA GLU A 52 -4.43 -9.73 -28.17
C GLU A 52 -5.37 -10.15 -27.02
N GLN A 53 -6.32 -9.27 -26.69
CA GLN A 53 -7.37 -9.49 -25.72
C GLN A 53 -8.49 -10.35 -26.30
N HIS A 54 -8.58 -11.60 -25.83
CA HIS A 54 -9.77 -12.42 -26.05
C HIS A 54 -11.00 -11.69 -25.49
N ALA A 55 -12.17 -11.83 -26.14
CA ALA A 55 -13.38 -11.06 -25.82
C ALA A 55 -13.77 -11.12 -24.32
N GLY A 56 -13.43 -12.22 -23.63
CA GLY A 56 -13.70 -12.38 -22.20
C GLY A 56 -12.78 -11.59 -21.25
N HIS A 57 -11.58 -11.21 -21.70
CA HIS A 57 -10.57 -10.57 -20.85
C HIS A 57 -10.55 -9.04 -21.01
N GLN A 58 -11.23 -8.50 -22.01
CA GLN A 58 -11.26 -7.05 -22.30
C GLN A 58 -11.79 -6.22 -21.12
N ILE A 59 -12.83 -6.72 -20.43
CA ILE A 59 -13.43 -6.01 -19.31
C ILE A 59 -12.57 -6.11 -18.05
N LEU A 60 -11.86 -7.23 -17.85
CA LEU A 60 -10.88 -7.33 -16.78
C LEU A 60 -9.71 -6.35 -16.99
N ALA A 61 -9.22 -6.24 -18.22
CA ALA A 61 -8.19 -5.27 -18.59
C ALA A 61 -8.66 -3.82 -18.37
N ALA A 62 -9.86 -3.48 -18.84
CA ALA A 62 -10.45 -2.16 -18.62
C ALA A 62 -10.63 -1.85 -17.13
N TYR A 63 -11.06 -2.84 -16.33
CA TYR A 63 -11.18 -2.69 -14.88
C TYR A 63 -9.84 -2.44 -14.20
N ALA A 64 -8.79 -3.18 -14.58
CA ALA A 64 -7.45 -2.98 -14.06
C ALA A 64 -6.89 -1.60 -14.45
N MET A 65 -7.07 -1.17 -15.69
CA MET A 65 -6.69 0.16 -16.18
C MET A 65 -7.42 1.27 -15.42
N LEU A 66 -8.74 1.14 -15.22
CA LEU A 66 -9.54 2.07 -14.42
C LEU A 66 -8.98 2.20 -12.99
N LYS A 67 -8.61 1.08 -12.35
CA LYS A 67 -8.02 1.07 -11.00
C LYS A 67 -6.63 1.69 -10.93
N CYS A 68 -5.93 1.79 -12.05
CA CYS A 68 -4.67 2.52 -12.16
C CYS A 68 -4.87 4.02 -12.43
N GLY A 69 -6.11 4.46 -12.70
CA GLY A 69 -6.43 5.87 -12.98
C GLY A 69 -6.63 6.18 -14.47
N VAL A 70 -6.64 5.19 -15.36
CA VAL A 70 -7.04 5.42 -16.75
C VAL A 70 -8.50 5.88 -16.77
N PRO A 71 -8.83 7.02 -17.41
CA PRO A 71 -10.17 7.59 -17.33
C PRO A 71 -11.20 6.73 -18.07
N LYS A 72 -12.45 6.76 -17.62
CA LYS A 72 -13.57 6.06 -18.29
C LYS A 72 -13.84 6.53 -19.73
N SER A 73 -13.30 7.69 -20.12
CA SER A 73 -13.36 8.23 -21.48
C SER A 73 -12.29 7.65 -22.41
N ASP A 74 -11.35 6.87 -21.90
CA ASP A 74 -10.41 6.12 -22.74
C ASP A 74 -11.20 5.22 -23.70
N PRO A 75 -10.87 5.18 -25.01
CA PRO A 75 -11.68 4.45 -26.00
C PRO A 75 -11.83 2.96 -25.70
N PHE A 76 -10.79 2.32 -25.15
CA PHE A 76 -10.85 0.91 -24.81
C PHE A 76 -11.69 0.68 -23.56
N VAL A 77 -11.50 1.50 -22.52
CA VAL A 77 -12.31 1.44 -21.29
C VAL A 77 -13.78 1.69 -21.60
N ALA A 78 -14.10 2.71 -22.40
CA ALA A 78 -15.47 3.02 -22.83
C ALA A 78 -16.14 1.85 -23.56
N LYS A 79 -15.44 1.22 -24.50
CA LYS A 79 -15.93 0.04 -25.23
C LYS A 79 -16.17 -1.16 -24.30
N ALA A 80 -15.31 -1.35 -23.30
CA ALA A 80 -15.49 -2.40 -22.30
C ALA A 80 -16.70 -2.14 -21.41
N ILE A 81 -16.96 -0.88 -21.03
CA ILE A 81 -18.16 -0.48 -20.30
C ILE A 81 -19.41 -0.78 -21.14
N GLU A 82 -19.42 -0.39 -22.42
CA GLU A 82 -20.51 -0.71 -23.34
C GLU A 82 -20.76 -2.22 -23.46
N ALA A 83 -19.70 -3.02 -23.53
CA ALA A 83 -19.81 -4.48 -23.57
C ALA A 83 -20.41 -5.06 -22.27
N ALA A 84 -20.01 -4.56 -21.09
CA ALA A 84 -20.58 -4.97 -19.80
C ALA A 84 -22.06 -4.58 -19.68
N VAL A 85 -22.42 -3.38 -20.12
CA VAL A 85 -23.81 -2.90 -20.21
C VAL A 85 -24.62 -3.77 -21.18
N GLY A 86 -24.07 -4.07 -22.36
CA GLY A 86 -24.73 -4.89 -23.37
C GLY A 86 -25.04 -6.32 -22.91
N ARG A 87 -24.19 -6.89 -22.05
CA ARG A 87 -24.43 -8.21 -21.43
C ARG A 87 -25.49 -8.19 -20.34
N SER A 88 -25.85 -7.04 -19.81
CA SER A 88 -26.74 -6.90 -18.66
C SER A 88 -27.94 -6.02 -19.02
N ASN A 89 -28.75 -6.45 -20.00
CA ASN A 89 -29.79 -5.66 -20.66
C ASN A 89 -31.01 -5.32 -19.76
N ASN A 90 -30.81 -4.58 -18.67
CA ASN A 90 -31.78 -4.07 -17.68
C ASN A 90 -32.71 -5.10 -17.01
N THR A 91 -32.77 -6.33 -17.50
CA THR A 91 -33.69 -7.39 -17.04
C THR A 91 -33.03 -8.75 -16.97
N GLN A 92 -32.04 -9.03 -17.83
CA GLN A 92 -31.33 -10.30 -17.85
C GLN A 92 -29.83 -10.10 -18.03
N TYR A 93 -29.05 -10.99 -17.40
CA TYR A 93 -27.62 -11.12 -17.67
C TYR A 93 -27.39 -12.23 -18.70
N GLN A 94 -26.59 -11.94 -19.72
CA GLN A 94 -26.23 -12.83 -20.81
C GLN A 94 -24.73 -13.13 -20.73
N PRO A 95 -24.34 -14.30 -20.19
CA PRO A 95 -22.93 -14.67 -20.08
C PRO A 95 -22.32 -14.95 -21.46
N MET A 96 -21.00 -14.75 -21.58
CA MET A 96 -20.28 -15.04 -22.82
C MET A 96 -20.18 -16.54 -23.12
N SER A 97 -20.13 -17.36 -22.09
CA SER A 97 -20.08 -18.82 -22.18
C SER A 97 -20.67 -19.43 -20.91
N GLU A 98 -21.07 -20.71 -20.97
CA GLU A 98 -21.50 -21.45 -19.76
C GLU A 98 -20.36 -21.56 -18.73
N TYR A 99 -19.12 -21.68 -19.20
CA TYR A 99 -17.95 -21.81 -18.33
C TYR A 99 -17.63 -20.52 -17.59
N ASP A 100 -17.64 -19.38 -18.30
CA ASP A 100 -17.20 -18.09 -17.77
C ASP A 100 -18.31 -17.31 -17.06
N HIS A 101 -19.53 -17.86 -16.96
CA HIS A 101 -20.70 -17.08 -16.55
C HIS A 101 -20.57 -16.36 -15.20
N ILE A 102 -19.92 -16.98 -14.20
CA ILE A 102 -19.69 -16.37 -12.88
C ILE A 102 -18.46 -15.46 -12.87
N TYR A 103 -17.40 -15.83 -13.58
CA TYR A 103 -16.24 -14.96 -13.74
C TYR A 103 -16.62 -13.65 -14.44
N GLY A 104 -17.30 -13.77 -15.59
CA GLY A 104 -17.80 -12.66 -16.37
C GLY A 104 -18.75 -11.76 -15.58
N SER A 105 -19.76 -12.34 -14.92
CA SER A 105 -20.71 -11.52 -14.13
C SER A 105 -20.02 -10.80 -12.96
N GLY A 106 -19.05 -11.44 -12.31
CA GLY A 106 -18.26 -10.79 -11.26
C GLY A 106 -17.42 -9.63 -11.77
N VAL A 107 -16.72 -9.80 -12.89
CA VAL A 107 -15.91 -8.74 -13.49
C VAL A 107 -16.78 -7.59 -14.01
N ASP A 108 -17.92 -7.90 -14.64
CA ASP A 108 -18.88 -6.91 -15.14
C ASP A 108 -19.44 -6.07 -13.98
N ALA A 109 -19.87 -6.72 -12.90
CA ALA A 109 -20.38 -6.03 -11.73
C ALA A 109 -19.31 -5.15 -11.07
N MET A 110 -18.07 -5.65 -10.93
CA MET A 110 -16.95 -4.88 -10.37
C MET A 110 -16.63 -3.64 -11.21
N LEU A 111 -16.60 -3.76 -12.54
CA LEU A 111 -16.39 -2.62 -13.43
C LEU A 111 -17.51 -1.59 -13.26
N LEU A 112 -18.76 -2.00 -13.44
CA LEU A 112 -19.91 -1.08 -13.43
C LEU A 112 -20.10 -0.38 -12.07
N ALA A 113 -19.86 -1.09 -10.97
CA ALA A 113 -19.98 -0.52 -9.62
C ALA A 113 -18.91 0.55 -9.31
N ASP A 114 -17.78 0.56 -10.03
CA ASP A 114 -16.65 1.45 -9.76
C ASP A 114 -16.61 2.70 -10.69
N LEU A 115 -17.58 2.88 -11.59
CA LEU A 115 -17.66 4.01 -12.54
C LEU A 115 -18.22 5.33 -11.98
N ASP A 116 -18.52 5.38 -10.69
CA ASP A 116 -19.10 6.53 -9.97
C ASP A 116 -20.39 7.08 -10.63
N ALA A 117 -21.21 6.18 -11.17
CA ALA A 117 -22.50 6.47 -11.80
C ALA A 117 -23.54 5.43 -11.38
N LYS A 118 -23.71 5.29 -10.07
CA LYS A 118 -24.52 4.25 -9.44
C LYS A 118 -25.94 4.15 -10.01
N ASP A 119 -26.63 5.28 -10.12
CA ASP A 119 -28.02 5.32 -10.60
C ASP A 119 -28.14 4.93 -12.07
N GLN A 120 -27.12 5.23 -12.88
CA GLN A 120 -27.09 4.88 -14.30
C GLN A 120 -27.00 3.37 -14.51
N TYR A 121 -26.17 2.69 -13.71
CA TYR A 121 -25.87 1.26 -13.89
C TYR A 121 -26.65 0.34 -12.94
N LEU A 122 -27.49 0.88 -12.06
CA LEU A 122 -28.30 0.11 -11.13
C LEU A 122 -29.13 -1.00 -11.82
N PRO A 123 -29.83 -0.76 -12.96
CA PRO A 123 -30.57 -1.83 -13.65
C PRO A 123 -29.65 -2.97 -14.13
N ASN A 124 -28.46 -2.65 -14.64
CA ASN A 124 -27.46 -3.62 -15.07
C ASN A 124 -26.97 -4.46 -13.88
N LEU A 125 -26.64 -3.79 -12.77
CA LEU A 125 -26.19 -4.43 -11.53
C LEU A 125 -27.29 -5.31 -10.91
N GLN A 126 -28.56 -4.90 -11.01
CA GLN A 126 -29.69 -5.73 -10.57
C GLN A 126 -29.86 -6.97 -11.44
N ALA A 127 -29.69 -6.86 -12.76
CA ALA A 127 -29.74 -8.01 -13.67
C ALA A 127 -28.62 -9.02 -13.35
N ILE A 128 -27.40 -8.52 -13.07
CA ILE A 128 -26.27 -9.36 -12.65
C ILE A 128 -26.55 -10.01 -11.29
N ALA A 129 -27.04 -9.25 -10.30
CA ALA A 129 -27.39 -9.75 -8.98
C ALA A 129 -28.43 -10.88 -9.06
N ASN A 130 -29.48 -10.71 -9.87
CA ASN A 130 -30.52 -11.71 -10.06
C ASN A 130 -29.94 -13.00 -10.66
N TYR A 131 -29.08 -12.86 -11.68
CA TYR A 131 -28.44 -13.99 -12.34
C TYR A 131 -27.55 -14.77 -11.38
N VAL A 132 -26.64 -14.09 -10.66
CA VAL A 132 -25.69 -14.74 -9.74
C VAL A 132 -26.41 -15.46 -8.61
N GLN A 133 -27.47 -14.86 -8.05
CA GLN A 133 -28.28 -15.52 -7.01
C GLN A 133 -29.04 -16.74 -7.55
N THR A 134 -29.54 -16.66 -8.79
CA THR A 134 -30.24 -17.79 -9.43
C THR A 134 -29.29 -18.93 -9.78
N ALA A 135 -28.06 -18.60 -10.17
CA ALA A 135 -27.01 -19.57 -10.48
C ALA A 135 -26.38 -20.21 -9.23
N GLN A 136 -26.64 -19.68 -8.03
CA GLN A 136 -26.11 -20.24 -6.80
C GLN A 136 -26.71 -21.63 -6.55
N ARG A 137 -25.84 -22.58 -6.22
CA ARG A 137 -26.22 -23.96 -5.96
C ARG A 137 -26.87 -24.09 -4.58
N ALA A 138 -27.57 -25.21 -4.36
CA ALA A 138 -28.23 -25.50 -3.08
C ALA A 138 -27.24 -25.60 -1.90
N ASP A 139 -26.00 -26.00 -2.16
CA ASP A 139 -24.92 -26.05 -1.18
C ASP A 139 -24.23 -24.69 -0.94
N GLY A 140 -24.67 -23.63 -1.62
CA GLY A 140 -24.19 -22.26 -1.47
C GLY A 140 -23.01 -21.87 -2.37
N SER A 141 -22.44 -22.81 -3.10
CA SER A 141 -21.34 -22.59 -4.04
C SER A 141 -21.80 -22.14 -5.44
N TRP A 142 -20.82 -21.80 -6.28
CA TRP A 142 -20.95 -21.69 -7.73
C TRP A 142 -19.98 -22.65 -8.43
N SER A 143 -20.30 -23.03 -9.67
CA SER A 143 -19.46 -23.85 -10.54
C SER A 143 -19.82 -23.60 -12.00
N ASN A 144 -18.97 -24.06 -12.92
CA ASN A 144 -19.09 -23.95 -14.38
C ASN A 144 -20.22 -24.78 -15.01
N GLY A 145 -21.15 -25.30 -14.21
CA GLY A 145 -22.27 -26.08 -14.69
C GLY A 145 -23.06 -26.77 -13.56
N PRO A 146 -24.31 -27.19 -13.82
CA PRO A 146 -25.19 -27.76 -12.81
C PRO A 146 -24.74 -29.13 -12.28
N GLN A 147 -24.02 -29.92 -13.06
CA GLN A 147 -23.52 -31.25 -12.65
C GLN A 147 -22.15 -31.22 -11.98
N GLN A 148 -21.46 -30.08 -12.02
CA GLN A 148 -20.09 -29.96 -11.54
C GLN A 148 -20.08 -29.66 -10.02
N PRO A 149 -19.11 -30.19 -9.26
CA PRO A 149 -18.94 -29.87 -7.84
C PRO A 149 -18.70 -28.37 -7.62
N GLY A 150 -19.08 -27.86 -6.45
CA GLY A 150 -18.80 -26.48 -6.06
C GLY A 150 -17.30 -26.14 -6.14
N ASP A 151 -17.01 -24.97 -6.70
CA ASP A 151 -15.68 -24.46 -7.00
C ASP A 151 -15.40 -23.21 -6.15
N VAL A 152 -14.25 -23.17 -5.47
CA VAL A 152 -13.85 -22.05 -4.59
C VAL A 152 -13.54 -20.77 -5.39
N SER A 153 -12.89 -20.88 -6.54
CA SER A 153 -12.60 -19.78 -7.45
C SER A 153 -13.90 -19.13 -7.96
N MET A 154 -14.83 -19.93 -8.49
CA MET A 154 -16.12 -19.40 -8.96
C MET A 154 -16.97 -18.87 -7.80
N SER A 155 -16.93 -19.52 -6.64
CA SER A 155 -17.65 -19.03 -5.46
C SER A 155 -17.09 -17.69 -4.97
N GLN A 156 -15.77 -17.46 -5.05
CA GLN A 156 -15.20 -16.15 -4.81
C GLN A 156 -15.77 -15.11 -5.79
N TYR A 157 -15.84 -15.40 -7.09
CA TYR A 157 -16.42 -14.45 -8.05
C TYR A 157 -17.92 -14.24 -7.86
N GLY A 158 -18.67 -15.25 -7.42
CA GLY A 158 -20.07 -15.10 -7.02
C GLY A 158 -20.22 -14.11 -5.86
N VAL A 159 -19.39 -14.24 -4.82
CA VAL A 159 -19.35 -13.30 -3.69
C VAL A 159 -18.92 -11.90 -4.15
N LEU A 160 -17.93 -11.78 -5.04
CA LEU A 160 -17.50 -10.50 -5.60
C LEU A 160 -18.59 -9.80 -6.41
N ALA A 161 -19.33 -10.57 -7.22
CA ALA A 161 -20.44 -10.04 -7.98
C ALA A 161 -21.51 -9.48 -7.03
N LEU A 162 -21.93 -10.27 -6.03
CA LEU A 162 -22.91 -9.83 -5.04
C LEU A 162 -22.45 -8.59 -4.28
N TRP A 163 -21.18 -8.56 -3.86
CA TRP A 163 -20.62 -7.40 -3.18
C TRP A 163 -20.62 -6.16 -4.08
N ALA A 164 -20.16 -6.27 -5.33
CA ALA A 164 -20.17 -5.17 -6.29
C ALA A 164 -21.61 -4.67 -6.59
N CYS A 165 -22.54 -5.59 -6.79
CA CYS A 165 -23.96 -5.28 -6.94
C CYS A 165 -24.53 -4.52 -5.74
N GLN A 166 -24.25 -4.97 -4.51
CA GLN A 166 -24.70 -4.31 -3.28
C GLN A 166 -24.14 -2.88 -3.16
N ARG A 167 -22.83 -2.69 -3.42
CA ARG A 167 -22.21 -1.36 -3.45
C ARG A 167 -22.88 -0.45 -4.47
N GLY A 168 -23.16 -1.02 -5.64
CA GLY A 168 -23.92 -0.40 -6.71
C GLY A 168 -25.42 -0.23 -6.45
N GLY A 169 -25.92 -0.60 -5.26
CA GLY A 169 -27.30 -0.39 -4.82
C GLY A 169 -28.31 -1.41 -5.31
N ALA A 170 -27.87 -2.46 -6.00
CA ALA A 170 -28.75 -3.55 -6.37
C ALA A 170 -29.18 -4.32 -5.12
N ASN A 171 -30.43 -4.78 -5.14
CA ASN A 171 -30.97 -5.63 -4.10
C ASN A 171 -30.36 -7.03 -4.21
N ILE A 172 -29.65 -7.44 -3.17
CA ILE A 172 -29.15 -8.80 -2.99
C ILE A 172 -29.76 -9.40 -1.72
N ALA A 173 -30.01 -10.71 -1.73
CA ALA A 173 -30.51 -11.43 -0.60
C ALA A 173 -29.35 -11.79 0.36
N PRO A 174 -29.40 -11.40 1.64
CA PRO A 174 -28.36 -11.80 2.61
C PRO A 174 -28.21 -13.32 2.74
N ALA A 175 -29.29 -14.07 2.52
CA ALA A 175 -29.26 -15.53 2.50
C ALA A 175 -28.35 -16.11 1.41
N ALA A 176 -28.13 -15.41 0.29
CA ALA A 176 -27.16 -15.86 -0.72
C ALA A 176 -25.73 -15.76 -0.20
N LEU A 177 -25.39 -14.68 0.52
CA LEU A 177 -24.08 -14.51 1.16
C LEU A 177 -23.87 -15.50 2.31
N ASP A 178 -24.92 -15.75 3.12
CA ASP A 178 -24.83 -16.69 4.25
C ASP A 178 -24.65 -18.14 3.76
N ARG A 179 -25.32 -18.54 2.67
CA ARG A 179 -25.06 -19.85 2.04
C ARG A 179 -23.65 -19.94 1.44
N ALA A 180 -23.14 -18.87 0.84
CA ALA A 180 -21.77 -18.84 0.34
C ALA A 180 -20.76 -18.99 1.49
N ALA A 181 -21.00 -18.30 2.61
CA ALA A 181 -20.22 -18.48 3.83
C ALA A 181 -20.32 -19.92 4.34
N ASP A 182 -21.52 -20.50 4.41
CA ASP A 182 -21.74 -21.88 4.85
C ASP A 182 -20.94 -22.91 4.03
N PHE A 183 -20.95 -22.78 2.71
CA PHE A 183 -20.11 -23.59 1.83
C PHE A 183 -18.63 -23.50 2.23
N LEU A 184 -18.09 -22.28 2.32
CA LEU A 184 -16.66 -22.06 2.59
C LEU A 184 -16.26 -22.44 4.02
N MET A 185 -17.18 -22.30 4.98
CA MET A 185 -17.01 -22.71 6.37
C MET A 185 -16.94 -24.24 6.49
N LYS A 186 -17.83 -24.96 5.81
CA LYS A 186 -17.91 -26.43 5.86
C LYS A 186 -16.89 -27.14 4.99
N ARG A 187 -16.47 -26.53 3.89
CA ARG A 187 -15.69 -27.18 2.83
C ARG A 187 -14.23 -26.76 2.80
N GLY A 188 -13.70 -26.33 3.95
CA GLY A 188 -12.26 -26.18 4.15
C GLY A 188 -11.57 -27.52 4.43
N ASN A 189 -10.30 -27.63 4.07
CA ASN A 189 -9.46 -28.71 4.53
C ASN A 189 -9.09 -28.50 6.01
N SER A 190 -8.76 -29.58 6.72
CA SER A 190 -8.41 -29.55 8.15
C SER A 190 -7.15 -28.72 8.47
N ASP A 191 -6.30 -28.48 7.46
CA ASP A 191 -5.09 -27.66 7.56
C ASP A 191 -5.39 -26.14 7.56
N GLY A 192 -6.65 -25.75 7.38
CA GLY A 192 -7.06 -24.35 7.28
C GLY A 192 -7.18 -23.82 5.85
N GLY A 193 -6.68 -24.57 4.86
CA GLY A 193 -6.74 -24.20 3.45
C GLY A 193 -8.00 -24.67 2.72
N TRP A 194 -8.00 -24.47 1.40
CA TRP A 194 -9.02 -25.01 0.49
C TRP A 194 -8.37 -25.61 -0.76
N GLY A 195 -8.92 -26.73 -1.22
CA GLY A 195 -8.71 -27.20 -2.59
C GLY A 195 -9.65 -26.50 -3.58
N TYR A 196 -9.42 -26.70 -4.87
CA TYR A 196 -10.20 -26.07 -5.94
C TYR A 196 -11.67 -26.47 -5.91
N ARG A 197 -11.94 -27.79 -5.87
CA ARG A 197 -13.26 -28.38 -5.66
C ARG A 197 -13.26 -29.16 -4.35
N PRO A 198 -13.60 -28.51 -3.23
CA PRO A 198 -13.49 -29.13 -1.92
C PRO A 198 -14.25 -30.45 -1.75
N GLY A 199 -13.57 -31.44 -1.18
CA GLY A 199 -14.12 -32.78 -0.97
C GLY A 199 -14.08 -33.68 -2.21
N THR A 200 -13.44 -33.24 -3.29
CA THR A 200 -13.12 -34.06 -4.46
C THR A 200 -11.64 -33.91 -4.83
N THR A 201 -11.18 -34.71 -5.79
CA THR A 201 -9.84 -34.59 -6.38
C THR A 201 -9.88 -33.93 -7.77
N GLU A 202 -10.98 -33.26 -8.12
CA GLU A 202 -11.16 -32.69 -9.45
C GLU A 202 -10.53 -31.30 -9.56
N GLY A 203 -9.74 -31.10 -10.62
CA GLY A 203 -9.09 -29.83 -10.96
C GLY A 203 -7.75 -29.59 -10.25
N PRO A 204 -7.17 -28.37 -10.39
CA PRO A 204 -5.83 -28.07 -9.92
C PRO A 204 -5.63 -28.33 -8.42
N GLY A 205 -4.48 -28.91 -8.07
CA GLY A 205 -4.15 -29.29 -6.69
C GLY A 205 -4.80 -30.59 -6.22
N MET A 206 -5.67 -31.23 -7.02
CA MET A 206 -6.24 -32.56 -6.75
C MET A 206 -6.83 -32.72 -5.33
N GLY A 207 -7.53 -31.69 -4.85
CA GLY A 207 -8.14 -31.64 -3.51
C GLY A 207 -7.23 -31.12 -2.39
N ALA A 208 -5.92 -31.01 -2.63
CA ALA A 208 -5.00 -30.39 -1.68
C ALA A 208 -5.22 -28.88 -1.57
N SER A 209 -4.90 -28.33 -0.40
CA SER A 209 -4.91 -26.90 -0.18
C SER A 209 -3.87 -26.20 -1.05
N THR A 210 -4.26 -25.11 -1.71
CA THR A 210 -3.34 -24.31 -2.55
C THR A 210 -3.38 -22.84 -2.15
N HIS A 211 -2.33 -22.08 -2.45
CA HIS A 211 -2.30 -20.63 -2.19
C HIS A 211 -3.46 -19.89 -2.87
N ASN A 212 -3.69 -20.20 -4.15
CA ASN A 212 -4.78 -19.62 -4.93
C ASN A 212 -6.13 -19.80 -4.24
N MET A 213 -6.48 -21.04 -3.91
CA MET A 213 -7.80 -21.37 -3.37
C MET A 213 -7.93 -20.98 -1.90
N THR A 214 -6.83 -21.02 -1.14
CA THR A 214 -6.86 -20.66 0.27
C THR A 214 -7.06 -19.16 0.45
N MET A 215 -6.40 -18.33 -0.36
CA MET A 215 -6.65 -16.88 -0.34
C MET A 215 -7.99 -16.52 -0.98
N ALA A 216 -8.43 -17.23 -2.03
CA ALA A 216 -9.75 -17.04 -2.61
C ALA A 216 -10.87 -17.32 -1.58
N GLY A 217 -10.79 -18.47 -0.90
CA GLY A 217 -11.72 -18.86 0.15
C GLY A 217 -11.68 -17.91 1.34
N GLY A 218 -10.48 -17.56 1.82
CA GLY A 218 -10.31 -16.60 2.92
C GLY A 218 -10.89 -15.22 2.60
N GLY A 219 -10.61 -14.67 1.41
CA GLY A 219 -11.15 -13.39 0.97
C GLY A 219 -12.67 -13.41 0.78
N ALA A 220 -13.23 -14.49 0.21
CA ALA A 220 -14.67 -14.64 0.08
C ALA A 220 -15.38 -14.74 1.44
N VAL A 221 -14.83 -15.50 2.40
CA VAL A 221 -15.34 -15.52 3.78
C VAL A 221 -15.25 -14.13 4.42
N GLY A 222 -14.14 -13.42 4.23
CA GLY A 222 -13.97 -12.07 4.76
C GLY A 222 -14.97 -11.06 4.18
N ILE A 223 -15.31 -11.16 2.89
CA ILE A 223 -16.37 -10.34 2.28
C ILE A 223 -17.75 -10.71 2.84
N CYS A 224 -18.06 -12.00 2.98
CA CYS A 224 -19.30 -12.42 3.63
C CYS A 224 -19.37 -11.90 5.07
N ARG A 225 -18.27 -11.95 5.82
CA ARG A 225 -18.16 -11.37 7.17
C ARG A 225 -18.44 -9.88 7.14
N LEU A 226 -17.79 -9.15 6.23
CA LEU A 226 -17.97 -7.72 6.07
C LEU A 226 -19.44 -7.35 5.85
N LEU A 227 -20.11 -8.04 4.93
CA LEU A 227 -21.48 -7.72 4.57
C LEU A 227 -22.50 -8.17 5.61
N LEU A 228 -22.29 -9.32 6.25
CA LEU A 228 -23.23 -9.89 7.22
C LEU A 228 -23.08 -9.31 8.62
N HIS A 229 -21.88 -8.86 9.00
CA HIS A 229 -21.56 -8.41 10.37
C HIS A 229 -20.87 -7.05 10.46
N GLY A 230 -20.54 -6.42 9.33
CA GLY A 230 -19.82 -5.15 9.31
C GLY A 230 -18.30 -5.31 9.30
N LEU A 231 -17.56 -4.23 9.56
CA LEU A 231 -16.10 -4.21 9.50
C LEU A 231 -15.49 -5.05 10.64
N ARG A 232 -14.36 -5.74 10.35
CA ARG A 232 -13.68 -6.61 11.32
C ARG A 232 -13.19 -5.86 12.55
N ASN A 233 -12.52 -4.74 12.30
CA ASN A 233 -11.96 -3.84 13.30
C ASN A 233 -12.47 -2.43 12.99
N PRO A 234 -13.73 -2.09 13.34
CA PRO A 234 -14.26 -0.75 13.05
C PRO A 234 -13.45 0.32 13.80
N PRO A 235 -13.22 1.49 13.19
CA PRO A 235 -12.70 2.64 13.92
C PRO A 235 -13.58 2.91 15.15
N LYS A 236 -12.97 3.21 16.29
CA LYS A 236 -13.75 3.60 17.47
C LYS A 236 -14.42 4.95 17.17
N PRO A 237 -15.75 5.08 17.28
CA PRO A 237 -16.39 6.38 17.16
C PRO A 237 -15.84 7.31 18.26
N GLU A 238 -15.54 8.56 17.90
CA GLU A 238 -15.27 9.60 18.90
C GLU A 238 -16.55 9.81 19.72
N LYS A 239 -16.48 9.51 21.02
CA LYS A 239 -17.63 9.69 21.92
C LYS A 239 -17.89 11.18 22.12
N LYS A 240 -19.11 11.64 21.86
CA LYS A 240 -19.53 13.01 22.21
C LYS A 240 -19.77 13.10 23.72
N GLU A 241 -19.42 14.24 24.31
CA GLU A 241 -19.58 14.51 25.76
C GLU A 241 -21.03 14.34 26.25
N GLU A 242 -22.00 14.53 25.35
CA GLU A 242 -23.44 14.42 25.58
C GLU A 242 -23.94 12.97 25.75
N ASP A 243 -23.17 11.96 25.33
CA ASP A 243 -23.52 10.54 25.45
C ASP A 243 -23.06 9.90 26.79
N LEU A 244 -22.45 10.70 27.66
CA LEU A 244 -22.00 10.31 28.99
C LEU A 244 -23.14 10.50 30.01
N LEU A 245 -23.59 9.41 30.64
CA LEU A 245 -24.50 9.49 31.78
C LEU A 245 -23.74 10.05 33.02
N PRO A 246 -24.47 10.63 33.99
CA PRO A 246 -23.87 11.03 35.27
C PRO A 246 -23.16 9.84 35.93
N GLY A 247 -21.84 9.97 36.13
CA GLY A 247 -20.98 8.89 36.65
C GLY A 247 -20.04 8.24 35.63
N GLY A 248 -19.97 8.74 34.39
CA GLY A 248 -18.99 8.29 33.40
C GLY A 248 -19.37 6.98 32.68
N LEU A 249 -20.61 6.51 32.85
CA LEU A 249 -21.14 5.36 32.14
C LEU A 249 -21.74 5.80 30.80
N THR A 250 -21.34 5.14 29.72
CA THR A 250 -21.87 5.42 28.37
C THR A 250 -23.17 4.65 28.17
N LYS A 251 -24.18 5.28 27.56
CA LYS A 251 -25.38 4.57 27.10
C LYS A 251 -25.00 3.79 25.85
N ILE A 252 -24.94 2.46 25.92
CA ILE A 252 -24.65 1.60 24.77
C ILE A 252 -25.98 1.25 24.11
N ASP A 253 -26.22 1.73 22.90
CA ASP A 253 -27.26 1.19 22.01
C ASP A 253 -26.55 0.40 20.89
N PRO A 254 -26.49 -0.94 21.00
CA PRO A 254 -25.76 -1.78 20.05
C PRO A 254 -26.29 -1.71 18.60
N LEU A 255 -27.52 -1.22 18.41
CA LEU A 255 -28.15 -1.07 17.10
C LEU A 255 -27.91 0.32 16.49
N ALA A 256 -27.70 1.35 17.32
CA ALA A 256 -27.38 2.69 16.86
C ALA A 256 -25.89 2.84 16.49
N ASP A 257 -24.98 2.17 17.21
CA ASP A 257 -23.52 2.20 16.95
C ASP A 257 -23.09 1.41 15.69
N ALA A 258 -24.00 0.65 15.08
CA ALA A 258 -23.77 -0.08 13.85
C ALA A 258 -23.88 0.80 12.57
N GLY A 259 -24.30 2.06 12.70
CA GLY A 259 -24.85 2.86 11.59
C GLY A 259 -23.95 3.15 10.38
N GLU A 260 -22.63 2.99 10.49
CA GLU A 260 -21.66 3.17 9.38
C GLU A 260 -20.79 1.94 9.11
N PHE A 261 -20.42 1.19 10.15
CA PHE A 261 -19.51 0.05 10.04
C PHE A 261 -20.17 -1.31 10.31
N GLY A 262 -21.48 -1.33 10.55
CA GLY A 262 -22.26 -2.52 10.86
C GLY A 262 -22.66 -3.34 9.64
N SER A 263 -23.51 -4.34 9.87
CA SER A 263 -24.02 -5.21 8.82
C SER A 263 -24.71 -4.42 7.70
N ALA A 264 -24.51 -4.84 6.45
CA ALA A 264 -25.31 -4.36 5.33
C ALA A 264 -26.77 -4.87 5.40
N PHE A 265 -27.06 -5.81 6.31
CA PHE A 265 -28.36 -6.45 6.50
C PHE A 265 -28.73 -6.55 7.99
N PRO A 266 -29.02 -5.41 8.66
CA PRO A 266 -29.22 -5.36 10.11
C PRO A 266 -30.36 -6.26 10.61
N ASP A 267 -31.39 -6.50 9.79
CA ASP A 267 -32.54 -7.34 10.16
C ASP A 267 -32.32 -8.84 9.89
N TYR A 268 -31.23 -9.19 9.20
CA TYR A 268 -30.91 -10.57 8.89
C TYR A 268 -30.09 -11.19 10.02
N LYS A 269 -30.36 -12.46 10.35
CA LYS A 269 -29.61 -13.22 11.35
C LYS A 269 -28.76 -14.28 10.66
N PRO A 270 -27.44 -14.05 10.48
CA PRO A 270 -26.55 -15.00 9.82
C PRO A 270 -26.41 -16.29 10.63
N GLN A 271 -26.20 -17.41 9.93
CA GLN A 271 -25.96 -18.72 10.54
C GLN A 271 -24.69 -18.73 11.41
N TYR A 272 -23.64 -18.04 10.96
CA TYR A 272 -22.37 -17.94 11.67
C TYR A 272 -22.19 -16.54 12.26
N GLY A 273 -21.76 -16.46 13.52
CA GLY A 273 -21.37 -15.19 14.14
C GLY A 273 -20.04 -14.66 13.58
N ALA A 274 -19.82 -13.34 13.71
CA ALA A 274 -18.61 -12.65 13.22
C ALA A 274 -17.31 -13.36 13.61
N GLY A 275 -17.16 -13.72 14.89
CA GLY A 275 -15.96 -14.40 15.40
C GLY A 275 -15.67 -15.77 14.76
N ALA A 276 -16.70 -16.51 14.33
CA ALA A 276 -16.51 -17.78 13.65
C ALA A 276 -15.99 -17.59 12.21
N LEU A 277 -16.49 -16.57 11.52
CA LEU A 277 -16.02 -16.19 10.19
C LEU A 277 -14.59 -15.62 10.27
N ASP A 278 -14.32 -14.74 11.23
CA ASP A 278 -13.00 -14.18 11.51
C ASP A 278 -11.98 -15.31 11.78
N ALA A 279 -12.32 -16.27 12.64
CA ALA A 279 -11.47 -17.43 12.89
C ALA A 279 -11.23 -18.29 11.64
N ARG A 280 -12.20 -18.40 10.72
CA ARG A 280 -12.01 -19.14 9.46
C ARG A 280 -11.02 -18.44 8.54
N VAL A 281 -11.08 -17.11 8.47
CA VAL A 281 -10.11 -16.27 7.74
C VAL A 281 -8.73 -16.41 8.37
N ASP A 282 -8.61 -16.37 9.70
CA ASP A 282 -7.34 -16.52 10.40
C ASP A 282 -6.69 -17.88 10.15
N ARG A 283 -7.48 -18.96 10.06
CA ARG A 283 -6.93 -20.27 9.64
C ARG A 283 -6.41 -20.25 8.21
N ALA A 284 -7.03 -19.49 7.31
CA ALA A 284 -6.54 -19.33 5.94
C ALA A 284 -5.18 -18.62 5.92
N PHE A 285 -5.05 -17.54 6.70
CA PHE A 285 -3.78 -16.83 6.87
C PHE A 285 -2.73 -17.69 7.55
N GLY A 286 -3.09 -18.42 8.61
CA GLY A 286 -2.20 -19.36 9.28
C GLY A 286 -1.65 -20.42 8.31
N TRP A 287 -2.50 -20.99 7.45
CA TRP A 287 -2.07 -21.91 6.40
C TRP A 287 -1.13 -21.23 5.39
N ASN A 288 -1.47 -20.03 4.93
CA ASN A 288 -0.67 -19.29 3.96
C ASN A 288 0.71 -18.89 4.51
N LEU A 289 0.80 -18.54 5.79
CA LEU A 289 2.06 -18.23 6.48
C LEU A 289 2.87 -19.49 6.78
N ALA A 290 2.23 -20.61 7.14
CA ALA A 290 2.91 -21.89 7.32
C ALA A 290 3.49 -22.44 6.01
N ASN A 291 2.86 -22.11 4.88
CA ASN A 291 3.32 -22.46 3.53
C ASN A 291 3.91 -21.24 2.81
N PHE A 292 4.50 -20.29 3.54
CA PHE A 292 4.85 -18.97 3.03
C PHE A 292 5.58 -18.99 1.68
N GLN A 293 4.99 -18.28 0.71
CA GLN A 293 5.47 -18.23 -0.66
C GLN A 293 5.37 -16.82 -1.25
N ALA A 294 6.36 -15.97 -0.97
CA ALA A 294 6.41 -14.61 -1.53
C ALA A 294 6.44 -14.58 -3.07
N VAL A 295 7.13 -15.53 -3.69
CA VAL A 295 7.17 -15.74 -5.15
C VAL A 295 6.36 -16.97 -5.51
N SER A 296 5.21 -16.78 -6.12
CA SER A 296 4.31 -17.87 -6.52
C SER A 296 4.94 -18.74 -7.62
N ARG A 297 4.93 -20.06 -7.41
CA ARG A 297 5.48 -21.10 -8.30
C ARG A 297 4.41 -22.09 -8.74
N VAL A 298 3.16 -21.87 -8.33
CA VAL A 298 2.03 -22.74 -8.67
C VAL A 298 1.41 -22.32 -10.00
N GLU A 299 0.66 -23.23 -10.61
CA GLU A 299 -0.18 -22.90 -11.75
C GLU A 299 -1.15 -21.75 -11.41
N HIS A 300 -1.44 -20.87 -12.37
CA HIS A 300 -2.15 -19.60 -12.14
C HIS A 300 -1.50 -18.69 -11.09
N ASN A 301 -0.17 -18.66 -11.04
CA ASN A 301 0.66 -17.88 -10.10
C ASN A 301 0.20 -16.43 -9.85
N LEU A 302 -0.29 -15.71 -10.86
CA LEU A 302 -0.75 -14.32 -10.69
C LEU A 302 -2.11 -14.20 -10.00
N TYR A 303 -2.95 -15.23 -10.10
CA TYR A 303 -4.24 -15.27 -9.42
C TYR A 303 -4.07 -15.30 -7.89
N TYR A 304 -2.98 -15.89 -7.40
CA TYR A 304 -2.62 -15.86 -5.98
C TYR A 304 -2.59 -14.44 -5.43
N TYR A 305 -1.83 -13.53 -6.06
CA TYR A 305 -1.68 -12.15 -5.58
C TYR A 305 -3.01 -11.41 -5.62
N TYR A 306 -3.80 -11.60 -6.68
CA TYR A 306 -5.15 -11.05 -6.76
C TYR A 306 -6.06 -11.50 -5.60
N CYS A 307 -6.00 -12.77 -5.22
CA CYS A 307 -6.78 -13.28 -4.08
C CYS A 307 -6.21 -12.82 -2.74
N LEU A 308 -4.88 -12.76 -2.63
CA LEU A 308 -4.16 -12.39 -1.42
C LEU A 308 -4.40 -10.94 -1.03
N GLU A 309 -4.32 -9.99 -1.96
CA GLU A 309 -4.62 -8.57 -1.69
C GLU A 309 -6.00 -8.41 -1.09
N ARG A 310 -6.96 -9.12 -1.67
CA ARG A 310 -8.35 -9.08 -1.23
C ARG A 310 -8.54 -9.69 0.13
N ALA A 311 -8.02 -10.91 0.34
CA ALA A 311 -8.08 -11.58 1.62
C ALA A 311 -7.44 -10.72 2.71
N ALA A 312 -6.24 -10.19 2.45
CA ALA A 312 -5.53 -9.32 3.38
C ALA A 312 -6.28 -8.01 3.67
N ALA A 313 -6.93 -7.40 2.67
CA ALA A 313 -7.70 -6.17 2.84
C ALA A 313 -8.95 -6.36 3.71
N VAL A 314 -9.76 -7.40 3.47
CA VAL A 314 -10.99 -7.63 4.26
C VAL A 314 -10.74 -8.37 5.57
N GLY A 315 -9.67 -9.15 5.63
CA GLY A 315 -9.32 -10.02 6.75
C GLY A 315 -8.30 -9.42 7.71
N ASP A 316 -7.62 -8.34 7.33
CA ASP A 316 -6.52 -7.71 8.08
C ASP A 316 -5.38 -8.69 8.38
N LEU A 317 -4.62 -9.07 7.35
CA LEU A 317 -3.48 -10.00 7.47
C LEU A 317 -2.38 -9.47 8.40
N GLY A 318 -2.31 -8.15 8.62
CA GLY A 318 -1.28 -7.53 9.44
C GLY A 318 0.12 -7.66 8.83
N LYS A 319 1.14 -7.86 9.67
CA LYS A 319 2.55 -7.84 9.24
C LYS A 319 3.14 -9.24 9.13
N ILE A 320 4.11 -9.41 8.24
CA ILE A 320 4.92 -10.64 8.09
C ILE A 320 6.31 -10.33 8.60
N ASN A 321 6.71 -10.98 9.70
CA ASN A 321 8.00 -10.75 10.36
C ASN A 321 8.31 -9.27 10.65
N GLY A 322 7.28 -8.47 10.96
CA GLY A 322 7.41 -7.04 11.24
C GLY A 322 7.37 -6.12 10.01
N GLU A 323 7.37 -6.67 8.80
CA GLU A 323 7.20 -5.93 7.54
C GLU A 323 5.75 -5.97 7.05
N ASP A 324 5.33 -4.95 6.29
CA ASP A 324 4.00 -4.92 5.68
C ASP A 324 3.87 -6.07 4.65
N TRP A 325 2.81 -6.87 4.78
CA TRP A 325 2.51 -7.96 3.85
C TRP A 325 2.48 -7.48 2.39
N PHE A 326 1.99 -6.26 2.15
CA PHE A 326 1.87 -5.69 0.81
C PHE A 326 3.25 -5.50 0.16
N ILE A 327 4.24 -5.12 0.97
CA ILE A 327 5.63 -4.99 0.55
C ILE A 327 6.24 -6.37 0.29
N VAL A 328 6.14 -7.28 1.26
CA VAL A 328 6.75 -8.62 1.19
C VAL A 328 6.28 -9.40 -0.03
N TYR A 329 4.96 -9.43 -0.28
CA TYR A 329 4.41 -10.12 -1.44
C TYR A 329 4.55 -9.30 -2.73
N GLY A 330 4.56 -7.97 -2.65
CA GLY A 330 4.76 -7.10 -3.81
C GLY A 330 6.17 -7.24 -4.38
N ASP A 331 7.18 -7.37 -3.52
CA ASP A 331 8.56 -7.64 -3.95
C ASP A 331 8.68 -9.01 -4.60
N GLY A 332 7.97 -10.02 -4.08
CA GLY A 332 7.89 -11.33 -4.70
C GLY A 332 7.20 -11.29 -6.08
N LEU A 333 6.07 -10.59 -6.19
CA LEU A 333 5.37 -10.37 -7.45
C LEU A 333 6.24 -9.65 -8.48
N LEU A 334 7.00 -8.64 -8.06
CA LEU A 334 7.89 -7.86 -8.93
C LEU A 334 8.90 -8.75 -9.67
N THR A 335 9.38 -9.82 -9.03
CA THR A 335 10.29 -10.78 -9.68
C THR A 335 9.68 -11.55 -10.85
N LEU A 336 8.35 -11.55 -10.98
CA LEU A 336 7.61 -12.20 -12.06
C LEU A 336 7.35 -11.28 -13.26
N GLN A 337 7.74 -10.01 -13.19
CA GLN A 337 7.57 -9.07 -14.31
C GLN A 337 8.54 -9.39 -15.44
N ALA A 338 8.01 -9.55 -16.66
CA ALA A 338 8.81 -9.73 -17.86
C ALA A 338 9.44 -8.41 -18.33
N GLN A 339 10.39 -8.49 -19.26
CA GLN A 339 11.09 -7.31 -19.80
C GLN A 339 10.16 -6.33 -20.51
N ASP A 340 9.12 -6.84 -21.16
CA ASP A 340 8.08 -6.04 -21.83
C ASP A 340 7.06 -5.42 -20.85
N GLY A 341 7.21 -5.67 -19.55
CA GLY A 341 6.30 -5.17 -18.52
C GLY A 341 5.14 -6.11 -18.17
N SER A 342 4.93 -7.16 -18.96
CA SER A 342 3.86 -8.13 -18.73
C SER A 342 4.10 -9.01 -17.51
N PHE A 343 3.01 -9.61 -17.01
CA PHE A 343 3.08 -10.68 -16.02
C PHE A 343 2.43 -11.95 -16.57
N ASN A 344 3.24 -12.98 -16.77
CA ASN A 344 2.78 -14.24 -17.37
C ASN A 344 2.13 -15.18 -16.34
N THR A 345 0.96 -15.71 -16.70
CA THR A 345 0.22 -16.74 -15.95
C THR A 345 -0.38 -17.76 -16.92
N HIS A 346 -0.94 -18.86 -16.42
CA HIS A 346 -1.52 -19.94 -17.24
C HIS A 346 -2.54 -19.43 -18.28
N THR A 347 -3.40 -18.49 -17.89
CA THR A 347 -4.45 -17.92 -18.76
C THR A 347 -3.91 -16.87 -19.76
N GLY A 348 -2.60 -16.60 -19.75
CA GLY A 348 -1.92 -15.67 -20.64
C GLY A 348 -1.49 -14.35 -19.99
N PRO A 349 -0.60 -13.60 -20.65
CA PRO A 349 0.07 -12.43 -20.10
C PRO A 349 -0.88 -11.29 -19.73
N VAL A 350 -1.98 -11.10 -20.45
CA VAL A 350 -2.90 -10.00 -20.14
C VAL A 350 -3.61 -10.26 -18.82
N VAL A 351 -4.20 -11.43 -18.64
CA VAL A 351 -4.91 -11.76 -17.40
C VAL A 351 -3.95 -11.68 -16.21
N GLY A 352 -2.73 -12.18 -16.36
CA GLY A 352 -1.70 -12.07 -15.32
C GLY A 352 -1.33 -10.63 -15.01
N THR A 353 -1.17 -9.79 -16.03
CA THR A 353 -0.90 -8.34 -15.87
C THR A 353 -2.04 -7.63 -15.16
N CYS A 354 -3.30 -7.96 -15.49
CA CYS A 354 -4.47 -7.40 -14.81
C CYS A 354 -4.47 -7.75 -13.31
N PHE A 355 -4.18 -9.00 -12.96
CA PHE A 355 -4.08 -9.41 -11.56
C PHE A 355 -2.94 -8.71 -10.81
N ALA A 356 -1.78 -8.52 -11.45
CA ALA A 356 -0.67 -7.77 -10.87
C ALA A 356 -1.04 -6.30 -10.62
N LEU A 357 -1.67 -5.64 -11.59
CA LEU A 357 -2.15 -4.26 -11.43
C LEU A 357 -3.17 -4.14 -10.31
N LEU A 358 -4.15 -5.04 -10.23
CA LEU A 358 -5.15 -5.03 -9.16
C LEU A 358 -4.54 -5.23 -7.77
N TYR A 359 -3.49 -6.04 -7.66
CA TYR A 359 -2.69 -6.17 -6.44
C TYR A 359 -1.98 -4.86 -6.10
N TYR A 360 -1.15 -4.33 -7.00
CA TYR A 360 -0.33 -3.13 -6.73
C TYR A 360 -1.19 -1.90 -6.43
N MET A 361 -2.36 -1.79 -7.07
CA MET A 361 -3.28 -0.70 -6.81
C MET A 361 -4.07 -0.88 -5.50
N ARG A 362 -3.86 -1.96 -4.74
CA ARG A 362 -4.65 -2.35 -3.56
C ARG A 362 -6.15 -2.17 -3.82
N SER A 363 -6.62 -2.77 -4.91
CA SER A 363 -7.94 -2.50 -5.48
C SER A 363 -9.07 -2.72 -4.47
N THR A 364 -8.96 -3.74 -3.62
CA THR A 364 -9.93 -4.03 -2.55
C THR A 364 -9.82 -3.02 -1.42
N GLN A 365 -8.60 -2.69 -0.97
CA GLN A 365 -8.40 -1.66 0.05
C GLN A 365 -9.02 -0.33 -0.37
N LYS A 366 -8.78 0.14 -1.60
CA LYS A 366 -9.37 1.38 -2.11
C LYS A 366 -10.90 1.37 -2.09
N THR A 367 -11.48 0.21 -2.36
CA THR A 367 -12.93 0.02 -2.29
C THR A 367 -13.43 0.12 -0.84
N LEU A 368 -12.70 -0.44 0.13
CA LEU A 368 -13.01 -0.27 1.56
C LEU A 368 -12.82 1.17 2.01
N ASP A 369 -11.74 1.84 1.62
CA ASP A 369 -11.46 3.24 1.96
C ASP A 369 -12.57 4.16 1.40
N LYS A 370 -13.08 3.90 0.19
CA LYS A 370 -14.22 4.66 -0.36
C LYS A 370 -15.52 4.45 0.42
N MET A 371 -15.76 3.25 0.95
CA MET A 371 -17.00 2.92 1.67
C MET A 371 -16.98 3.33 3.14
N TYR A 372 -15.85 3.12 3.81
CA TYR A 372 -15.70 3.22 5.26
C TYR A 372 -14.66 4.26 5.69
N GLY A 373 -13.90 4.83 4.76
CA GLY A 373 -12.96 5.93 5.04
C GLY A 373 -13.63 7.27 5.30
N LEU A 374 -14.97 7.31 5.41
CA LEU A 374 -15.73 8.52 5.78
C LEU A 374 -15.52 8.94 7.25
N GLY A 375 -15.07 8.04 8.12
CA GLY A 375 -14.51 8.41 9.44
C GLY A 375 -13.26 9.28 9.36
N GLN A 376 -12.55 9.28 8.23
CA GLN A 376 -11.44 10.20 7.93
C GLN A 376 -11.90 11.46 7.17
N GLN A 377 -13.03 11.41 6.45
CA GLN A 377 -13.57 12.57 5.72
C GLN A 377 -14.56 13.43 6.52
N LEU A 378 -15.14 12.94 7.62
CA LEU A 378 -15.89 13.75 8.59
C LEU A 378 -14.98 14.54 9.54
N ALA A 379 -13.73 14.13 9.71
CA ALA A 379 -12.70 14.97 10.31
C ALA A 379 -12.24 16.11 9.38
N ASP A 380 -12.52 16.02 8.07
CA ASP A 380 -12.01 16.96 7.05
C ASP A 380 -13.08 17.71 6.24
N ARG A 381 -14.36 17.55 6.57
CA ARG A 381 -15.41 18.44 6.05
C ARG A 381 -16.10 19.17 7.19
N GLY A 382 -15.70 20.43 7.34
CA GLY A 382 -16.48 21.41 8.09
C GLY A 382 -17.96 21.37 7.68
N ASN A 383 -18.81 21.54 8.69
CA ASN A 383 -20.26 21.68 8.65
C ASN A 383 -20.78 22.40 7.37
N PRO A 384 -21.75 21.82 6.61
CA PRO A 384 -22.31 22.44 5.40
C PRO A 384 -23.30 23.59 5.64
N PHE A 385 -23.60 23.95 6.90
CA PHE A 385 -24.50 25.08 7.20
C PHE A 385 -24.01 25.91 8.38
N GLY A 386 -23.54 27.12 8.11
CA GLY A 386 -23.44 28.21 9.08
C GLY A 386 -22.04 28.45 9.65
N ASP A 387 -21.45 29.55 9.20
CA ASP A 387 -20.26 30.28 9.64
C ASP A 387 -19.00 29.51 10.06
N LYS A 388 -17.96 29.69 9.24
CA LYS A 388 -16.55 29.34 9.47
C LYS A 388 -16.15 29.61 10.92
N LYS A 389 -16.12 28.58 11.76
CA LYS A 389 -15.20 28.53 12.88
C LYS A 389 -13.97 27.76 12.43
N LYS A 390 -12.81 28.42 12.53
CA LYS A 390 -11.48 27.83 12.33
C LYS A 390 -11.42 26.51 13.10
N LYS A 391 -11.03 25.44 12.41
CA LYS A 391 -10.64 24.15 13.00
C LYS A 391 -9.58 24.47 14.07
N GLU A 392 -9.75 24.01 15.31
CA GLU A 392 -8.64 24.12 16.25
C GLU A 392 -7.54 23.16 15.77
N PRO A 393 -6.33 23.67 15.51
CA PRO A 393 -5.25 22.85 14.97
C PRO A 393 -4.87 21.77 15.98
N THR A 394 -4.59 20.55 15.48
CA THR A 394 -4.02 19.48 16.30
C THR A 394 -2.66 19.90 16.86
N GLU A 395 -2.13 19.23 17.88
CA GLU A 395 -0.79 19.53 18.42
C GLU A 395 0.30 19.41 17.34
N LEU A 396 0.08 18.52 16.36
CA LEU A 396 0.94 18.33 15.18
C LEU A 396 0.72 19.42 14.10
N ASP A 397 -0.51 19.87 13.87
CA ASP A 397 -0.81 20.97 12.95
C ASP A 397 -0.29 22.31 13.51
N ARG A 398 -0.36 22.51 14.83
CA ARG A 398 0.29 23.64 15.54
C ARG A 398 1.79 23.57 15.34
N LEU A 399 2.41 22.40 15.51
CA LEU A 399 3.83 22.18 15.25
C LEU A 399 4.26 22.50 13.81
N ILE A 400 3.47 22.04 12.82
CA ILE A 400 3.74 22.23 11.40
C ILE A 400 3.53 23.70 11.01
N GLU A 401 2.53 24.37 11.59
CA GLU A 401 2.25 25.80 11.42
C GLU A 401 3.32 26.66 12.12
N ASP A 402 3.79 26.28 13.30
CA ASP A 402 4.83 26.99 14.07
C ASP A 402 6.21 26.87 13.40
N ILE A 403 6.57 25.68 12.88
CA ILE A 403 7.79 25.47 12.08
C ILE A 403 7.70 26.22 10.73
N ALA A 404 6.53 26.29 10.10
CA ALA A 404 6.33 26.99 8.84
C ALA A 404 6.29 28.52 8.97
N ASN A 405 5.92 29.04 10.15
CA ASN A 405 5.84 30.48 10.44
C ASN A 405 7.14 31.08 11.01
N MET A 406 8.19 30.28 11.23
CA MET A 406 9.49 30.79 11.69
C MET A 406 10.28 31.41 10.53
N GLU A 407 10.46 32.74 10.56
CA GLU A 407 11.43 33.43 9.72
C GLU A 407 12.84 33.25 10.32
N PHE A 408 13.58 32.27 9.80
CA PHE A 408 14.92 31.88 10.29
C PHE A 408 16.01 32.94 10.09
N ASP A 409 15.76 33.98 9.30
CA ASP A 409 16.72 35.06 9.03
C ASP A 409 16.82 36.11 10.16
N LYS A 410 16.06 35.96 11.26
CA LYS A 410 16.00 36.93 12.38
C LYS A 410 16.42 36.38 13.75
N LEU A 411 16.90 35.14 13.83
CA LEU A 411 17.15 34.45 15.11
C LEU A 411 18.64 34.22 15.32
N ASP A 412 19.38 35.28 15.64
CA ASP A 412 20.80 35.16 16.07
C ASP A 412 20.92 34.54 17.48
N GLU A 413 19.86 34.58 18.30
CA GLU A 413 19.76 33.89 19.59
C GLU A 413 18.32 33.39 19.82
N SER A 414 18.01 32.17 19.39
CA SER A 414 16.70 31.56 19.70
C SER A 414 16.56 31.38 21.22
N PRO A 415 15.45 31.83 21.85
CA PRO A 415 15.18 31.57 23.26
C PRO A 415 15.27 30.06 23.56
N VAL A 416 15.82 29.72 24.72
CA VAL A 416 16.10 28.32 25.12
C VAL A 416 14.84 27.46 25.05
N GLU A 417 13.68 28.05 25.37
CA GLU A 417 12.38 27.41 25.36
C GLU A 417 11.95 26.99 23.95
N VAL A 418 12.19 27.82 22.93
CA VAL A 418 11.86 27.55 21.53
C VAL A 418 12.75 26.45 20.97
N ALA A 419 14.04 26.46 21.32
CA ALA A 419 14.97 25.41 20.90
C ALA A 419 14.62 24.05 21.51
N ASP A 420 14.27 23.99 22.78
CA ASP A 420 13.86 22.74 23.44
C ASP A 420 12.54 22.20 22.87
N GLU A 421 11.61 23.06 22.44
CA GLU A 421 10.38 22.66 21.76
C GLU A 421 10.65 22.08 20.35
N ILE A 422 11.52 22.72 19.56
CA ILE A 422 11.96 22.19 18.26
C ILE A 422 12.62 20.80 18.44
N VAL A 423 13.49 20.66 19.43
CA VAL A 423 14.16 19.38 19.73
C VAL A 423 13.16 18.31 20.12
N ARG A 424 12.23 18.60 21.03
CA ARG A 424 11.16 17.66 21.42
C ARG A 424 10.33 17.24 20.23
N SER A 425 9.97 18.21 19.38
CA SER A 425 9.20 18.00 18.16
C SER A 425 9.89 17.02 17.23
N VAL A 426 11.16 17.27 16.88
CA VAL A 426 11.93 16.43 15.97
C VAL A 426 12.18 15.04 16.55
N LEU A 427 12.48 14.93 17.85
CA LEU A 427 12.73 13.64 18.51
C LEU A 427 11.45 12.83 18.75
N SER A 428 10.29 13.47 18.87
CA SER A 428 8.99 12.79 19.03
C SER A 428 8.55 12.02 17.79
N ILE A 429 9.18 12.30 16.63
CA ILE A 429 8.95 11.57 15.39
C ILE A 429 9.69 10.24 15.47
N ASP A 430 9.02 9.21 15.99
CA ASP A 430 9.51 7.85 16.19
C ASP A 430 9.41 6.96 14.94
N ASP A 431 8.53 7.34 14.01
CA ASP A 431 8.31 6.68 12.73
C ASP A 431 9.15 7.33 11.60
N PRO A 432 10.12 6.61 11.02
CA PRO A 432 10.88 7.05 9.84
C PRO A 432 10.03 7.52 8.66
N GLU A 433 8.84 6.94 8.45
CA GLU A 433 7.98 7.30 7.32
C GLU A 433 7.46 8.74 7.41
N LYS A 434 7.31 9.27 8.62
CA LYS A 434 6.88 10.65 8.86
C LYS A 434 7.96 11.69 8.58
N LEU A 435 9.21 11.26 8.40
CA LEU A 435 10.33 12.14 8.04
C LEU A 435 10.47 12.28 6.51
N VAL A 436 9.78 11.43 5.74
CA VAL A 436 9.80 11.44 4.27
C VAL A 436 9.01 12.64 3.75
N GLY A 437 9.62 13.49 2.92
CA GLY A 437 9.05 14.74 2.40
C GLY A 437 9.37 15.98 3.23
N GLU A 438 10.05 15.82 4.38
CA GLU A 438 10.44 16.90 5.29
C GLU A 438 11.94 17.27 5.15
N GLU A 439 12.62 16.76 4.12
CA GLU A 439 14.08 16.85 3.99
C GLU A 439 14.58 18.30 3.90
N GLU A 440 13.85 19.17 3.21
CA GLU A 440 14.22 20.59 3.07
C GLU A 440 14.12 21.35 4.39
N LYS A 441 13.17 20.99 5.27
CA LYS A 441 13.03 21.60 6.60
C LYS A 441 14.11 21.08 7.54
N LEU A 442 14.38 19.77 7.52
CA LEU A 442 15.47 19.22 8.33
C LEU A 442 16.85 19.76 7.89
N LYS A 443 17.05 20.00 6.58
CA LYS A 443 18.23 20.69 6.03
C LYS A 443 18.36 22.12 6.53
N SER A 444 17.26 22.85 6.72
CA SER A 444 17.33 24.22 7.25
C SER A 444 17.68 24.22 8.75
N LEU A 445 17.15 23.28 9.53
CA LEU A 445 17.47 23.13 10.95
C LEU A 445 18.95 22.82 11.21
N MET A 446 19.65 22.21 10.25
CA MET A 446 21.11 22.03 10.32
C MET A 446 21.90 23.35 10.34
N LYS A 447 21.28 24.49 10.05
CA LYS A 447 21.91 25.82 10.10
C LYS A 447 21.56 26.61 11.36
N HIS A 448 20.77 26.04 12.26
CA HIS A 448 20.28 26.73 13.45
C HIS A 448 21.42 27.05 14.45
N PRO A 449 21.44 28.20 15.15
CA PRO A 449 22.52 28.56 16.07
C PRO A 449 22.63 27.62 17.29
N ASN A 450 21.50 27.10 17.77
CA ASN A 450 21.45 26.13 18.86
C ASN A 450 21.89 24.72 18.39
N ASP A 451 22.85 24.14 19.08
CA ASP A 451 23.46 22.85 18.74
C ASP A 451 22.56 21.65 19.00
N LYS A 452 21.69 21.69 20.01
CA LYS A 452 20.68 20.65 20.25
C LYS A 452 19.70 20.51 19.08
N VAL A 453 19.33 21.64 18.47
CA VAL A 453 18.46 21.64 17.28
C VAL A 453 19.17 20.98 16.11
N ARG A 454 20.44 21.32 15.87
CA ARG A 454 21.26 20.69 14.83
C ARG A 454 21.46 19.20 15.09
N SER A 455 21.65 18.78 16.35
CA SER A 455 21.84 17.37 16.70
C SER A 455 20.55 16.55 16.48
N ALA A 456 19.39 17.10 16.84
CA ALA A 456 18.10 16.47 16.54
C ALA A 456 17.86 16.38 15.03
N ALA A 457 18.18 17.44 14.28
CA ALA A 457 18.03 17.48 12.83
C ALA A 457 18.91 16.45 12.11
N VAL A 458 20.19 16.34 12.45
CA VAL A 458 21.09 15.36 11.81
C VAL A 458 20.68 13.91 12.11
N TRP A 459 20.20 13.65 13.33
CA TRP A 459 19.66 12.33 13.69
C TRP A 459 18.40 11.99 12.88
N ALA A 460 17.47 12.94 12.76
CA ALA A 460 16.26 12.78 11.94
C ALA A 460 16.59 12.58 10.46
N LEU A 461 17.54 13.35 9.90
CA LEU A 461 18.03 13.16 8.53
C LEU A 461 18.59 11.76 8.30
N GLY A 462 19.26 11.17 9.30
CA GLY A 462 19.72 9.77 9.25
C GLY A 462 18.59 8.76 9.11
N ARG A 463 17.47 9.06 9.76
CA ARG A 463 16.31 8.16 9.84
C ARG A 463 15.37 8.24 8.65
N THR A 464 15.46 9.26 7.80
CA THR A 464 14.71 9.30 6.52
C THR A 464 15.10 8.13 5.62
N GLY A 465 16.32 7.61 5.76
CA GLY A 465 16.86 6.57 4.89
C GLY A 465 17.25 7.06 3.50
N ASP A 466 17.18 8.37 3.22
CA ASP A 466 17.62 8.95 1.95
C ASP A 466 19.15 9.07 1.91
N PHE A 467 19.76 8.18 1.13
CA PHE A 467 21.21 8.11 0.96
C PHE A 467 21.81 9.43 0.41
N LYS A 468 21.03 10.24 -0.31
CA LYS A 468 21.48 11.55 -0.83
C LYS A 468 21.81 12.56 0.26
N LEU A 469 21.35 12.31 1.49
CA LEU A 469 21.56 13.20 2.64
C LEU A 469 22.82 12.85 3.45
N VAL A 470 23.54 11.76 3.10
CA VAL A 470 24.79 11.36 3.76
C VAL A 470 25.83 12.51 3.84
N PRO A 471 26.01 13.36 2.81
CA PRO A 471 26.91 14.52 2.91
C PRO A 471 26.59 15.45 4.08
N LEU A 472 25.32 15.67 4.42
CA LEU A 472 24.92 16.53 5.55
C LEU A 472 25.29 15.91 6.90
N MET A 473 25.30 14.58 6.99
CA MET A 473 25.79 13.88 8.18
C MET A 473 27.31 13.98 8.29
N LEU A 474 28.03 13.94 7.15
CA LEU A 474 29.48 14.20 7.15
C LEU A 474 29.78 15.64 7.58
N ASP A 475 28.97 16.61 7.17
CA ASP A 475 29.04 17.99 7.66
C ASP A 475 28.73 18.07 9.17
N GLY A 476 27.79 17.26 9.67
CA GLY A 476 27.51 17.14 11.10
C GLY A 476 28.70 16.66 11.94
N ILE A 477 29.61 15.84 11.38
CA ILE A 477 30.89 15.48 12.06
C ILE A 477 31.82 16.70 12.15
N ARG A 478 31.72 17.62 11.20
CA ARG A 478 32.52 18.85 11.12
C ARG A 478 31.95 19.99 11.98
N ASP A 479 30.76 19.82 12.54
CA ASP A 479 30.11 20.80 13.43
C ASP A 479 30.98 21.14 14.66
N ASN A 480 30.84 22.37 15.16
CA ASN A 480 31.57 22.87 16.33
C ASN A 480 31.00 22.39 17.67
N SER A 481 29.90 21.64 17.67
CA SER A 481 29.37 20.97 18.86
C SER A 481 29.64 19.46 18.81
N VAL A 482 30.20 18.94 19.89
CA VAL A 482 30.48 17.50 20.03
C VAL A 482 29.18 16.68 20.03
N ASP A 483 28.08 17.24 20.54
CA ASP A 483 26.80 16.54 20.61
C ASP A 483 26.22 16.33 19.20
N VAL A 484 26.36 17.33 18.31
CA VAL A 484 26.03 17.20 16.88
C VAL A 484 26.91 16.14 16.21
N ASN A 485 28.21 16.09 16.53
CA ASN A 485 29.12 15.11 15.94
C ASN A 485 28.74 13.67 16.33
N ILE A 486 28.33 13.45 17.59
CA ILE A 486 27.87 12.15 18.08
C ILE A 486 26.62 11.71 17.31
N GLU A 487 25.61 12.58 17.20
CA GLU A 487 24.36 12.27 16.49
C GLU A 487 24.58 12.07 15.00
N ALA A 488 25.50 12.81 14.38
CA ALA A 488 25.89 12.60 12.99
C ALA A 488 26.49 11.21 12.75
N ILE A 489 27.33 10.72 13.65
CA ILE A 489 27.90 9.36 13.57
C ILE A 489 26.82 8.31 13.83
N GLN A 490 25.88 8.56 14.75
CA GLN A 490 24.73 7.67 14.95
C GLN A 490 23.86 7.57 13.70
N ALA A 491 23.55 8.72 13.08
CA ALA A 491 22.81 8.80 11.82
C ALA A 491 23.52 8.00 10.70
N LEU A 492 24.84 8.16 10.58
CA LEU A 492 25.66 7.41 9.63
C LEU A 492 25.64 5.90 9.90
N ARG A 493 25.70 5.47 11.17
CA ARG A 493 25.57 4.05 11.55
C ARG A 493 24.21 3.48 11.18
N PHE A 494 23.16 4.26 11.37
CA PHE A 494 21.80 3.88 11.05
C PHE A 494 21.63 3.72 9.53
N ILE A 495 21.94 4.75 8.76
CA ILE A 495 21.74 4.75 7.30
C ILE A 495 22.66 3.75 6.58
N SER A 496 23.89 3.55 7.06
CA SER A 496 24.83 2.57 6.52
C SER A 496 24.58 1.13 6.98
N ARG A 497 23.66 0.94 7.95
CA ARG A 497 23.42 -0.34 8.65
C ARG A 497 24.69 -0.93 9.28
N LYS A 498 25.58 -0.06 9.78
CA LYS A 498 26.81 -0.44 10.51
C LYS A 498 26.68 -0.05 11.98
N PRO A 499 26.02 -0.84 12.84
CA PRO A 499 25.75 -0.45 14.23
C PRO A 499 27.02 -0.18 15.07
N LYS A 500 28.16 -0.77 14.68
CA LYS A 500 29.47 -0.56 15.32
C LYS A 500 30.38 0.42 14.57
N GLY A 501 29.92 1.02 13.48
CA GLY A 501 30.72 1.87 12.60
C GLY A 501 32.01 1.20 12.14
N PHE A 502 33.12 1.93 12.23
CA PHE A 502 34.49 1.49 11.90
C PHE A 502 35.35 1.31 13.17
N GLY A 503 34.71 0.91 14.27
CA GLY A 503 35.36 0.64 15.55
C GLY A 503 35.52 1.85 16.45
N GLU A 504 35.00 3.02 16.06
CA GLU A 504 34.88 4.18 16.95
C GLU A 504 33.82 3.96 18.04
N THR A 505 34.03 4.53 19.22
CA THR A 505 33.00 4.59 20.27
C THR A 505 32.18 5.87 20.09
N LEU A 506 30.93 5.89 20.56
CA LEU A 506 30.12 7.13 20.65
C LEU A 506 30.43 7.94 21.92
N ALA A 507 31.59 7.66 22.53
CA ALA A 507 32.04 8.29 23.76
C ALA A 507 33.40 8.92 23.47
N PRO A 508 33.43 10.15 22.91
CA PRO A 508 34.64 10.78 22.39
C PRO A 508 35.67 11.15 23.46
N PHE A 509 35.28 11.07 24.75
CA PHE A 509 36.08 11.50 25.89
C PHE A 509 36.67 10.35 26.72
N VAL A 510 36.45 9.09 26.34
CA VAL A 510 36.84 7.91 27.15
C VAL A 510 38.36 7.82 27.39
N SER A 511 39.17 8.45 26.55
CA SER A 511 40.63 8.49 26.67
C SER A 511 41.17 9.59 27.59
N LEU A 512 40.34 10.44 28.19
CA LEU A 512 40.76 11.74 28.73
C LEU A 512 40.60 11.97 30.25
N GLY A 513 40.28 10.94 31.04
CA GLY A 513 40.32 11.02 32.50
C GLY A 513 38.96 10.78 33.18
N THR A 514 38.64 11.57 34.20
CA THR A 514 37.46 11.37 35.08
C THR A 514 36.20 12.08 34.57
N GLU A 515 35.00 11.56 34.88
CA GLU A 515 33.72 12.18 34.49
C GLU A 515 33.59 13.64 34.91
N ASP A 516 34.17 14.02 36.05
CA ASP A 516 34.14 15.39 36.57
C ASP A 516 34.95 16.36 35.70
N GLN A 517 36.03 15.90 35.08
CA GLN A 517 36.83 16.72 34.17
C GLN A 517 36.10 16.97 32.85
N ILE A 518 35.35 15.97 32.38
CA ILE A 518 34.55 16.06 31.15
C ILE A 518 33.35 17.01 31.36
N LYS A 519 32.70 16.94 32.52
CA LYS A 519 31.53 17.79 32.86
C LYS A 519 31.88 19.27 33.03
N ASN A 520 33.11 19.58 33.47
CA ASN A 520 33.54 20.95 33.75
C ASN A 520 34.33 21.61 32.60
N ALA A 521 34.57 20.91 31.49
CA ALA A 521 35.27 21.46 30.33
C ALA A 521 34.37 22.42 29.53
N SER A 522 34.92 23.55 29.06
CA SER A 522 34.20 24.48 28.18
C SER A 522 33.85 23.81 26.84
N PRO A 523 32.86 24.31 26.07
CA PRO A 523 32.55 23.78 24.75
C PRO A 523 33.76 23.70 23.81
N GLU A 524 34.63 24.70 23.83
CA GLU A 524 35.87 24.74 23.04
C GLU A 524 36.86 23.66 23.48
N GLU A 525 37.00 23.46 24.80
CA GLU A 525 37.87 22.42 25.34
C GLU A 525 37.31 21.02 25.02
N ARG A 526 35.99 20.81 25.13
CA ARG A 526 35.31 19.57 24.70
C ARG A 526 35.54 19.32 23.21
N LEU A 527 35.42 20.33 22.36
CA LEU A 527 35.63 20.20 20.92
C LEU A 527 37.08 19.83 20.61
N ARG A 528 38.05 20.55 21.20
CA ARG A 528 39.49 20.31 21.05
C ARG A 528 39.87 18.88 21.44
N LEU A 529 39.31 18.40 22.55
CA LEU A 529 39.51 17.06 23.07
C LEU A 529 38.89 15.97 22.17
N ALA A 530 37.74 16.24 21.57
CA ALA A 530 37.07 15.35 20.64
C ALA A 530 37.70 15.33 19.24
N THR A 531 38.53 16.32 18.87
CA THR A 531 39.10 16.47 17.52
C THR A 531 39.78 15.20 16.97
N PRO A 532 40.67 14.49 17.70
CA PRO A 532 41.27 13.25 17.18
C PRO A 532 40.24 12.16 16.84
N TRP A 533 39.17 12.08 17.63
CA TRP A 533 38.05 11.17 17.37
C TRP A 533 37.23 11.61 16.16
N ARG A 534 36.95 12.92 16.02
CA ARG A 534 36.24 13.51 14.87
C ARG A 534 37.00 13.29 13.57
N GLU A 535 38.30 13.53 13.55
CA GLU A 535 39.16 13.33 12.38
C GLU A 535 39.16 11.89 11.91
N LYS A 536 39.29 10.93 12.84
CA LYS A 536 39.20 9.51 12.52
C LYS A 536 37.83 9.14 11.96
N ALA A 537 36.75 9.55 12.64
CA ALA A 537 35.39 9.25 12.22
C ALA A 537 35.10 9.85 10.83
N LEU A 538 35.45 11.12 10.60
CA LEU A 538 35.26 11.79 9.32
C LEU A 538 36.00 11.06 8.20
N LYS A 539 37.26 10.64 8.42
CA LYS A 539 38.05 9.88 7.45
C LYS A 539 37.39 8.55 7.10
N ASP A 540 36.97 7.79 8.10
CA ASP A 540 36.40 6.45 7.89
C ASP A 540 35.03 6.54 7.20
N TRP A 541 34.17 7.45 7.64
CA TRP A 541 32.82 7.63 7.09
C TRP A 541 32.81 8.28 5.70
N SER A 542 33.68 9.26 5.44
CA SER A 542 33.83 9.83 4.09
C SER A 542 34.41 8.80 3.12
N GLY A 543 35.43 8.04 3.53
CA GLY A 543 35.98 6.95 2.73
C GLY A 543 34.95 5.87 2.38
N TRP A 544 34.09 5.51 3.34
CA TRP A 544 32.95 4.64 3.08
C TRP A 544 31.98 5.25 2.07
N TYR A 545 31.51 6.47 2.30
CA TYR A 545 30.57 7.16 1.41
C TYR A 545 31.10 7.19 -0.04
N PHE A 546 32.36 7.57 -0.24
CA PHE A 546 32.96 7.60 -1.58
C PHE A 546 33.08 6.22 -2.24
N SER A 547 33.21 5.15 -1.44
CA SER A 547 33.26 3.78 -1.97
C SER A 547 31.89 3.24 -2.42
N VAL A 548 30.79 3.73 -1.82
CA VAL A 548 29.44 3.20 -2.06
C VAL A 548 28.48 4.17 -2.76
N ARG A 549 28.85 5.44 -2.93
CA ARG A 549 27.98 6.45 -3.55
C ARG A 549 27.65 6.12 -5.02
N PRO A 550 26.43 6.45 -5.48
CA PRO A 550 26.02 6.29 -6.88
C PRO A 550 27.01 6.94 -7.86
N PHE A 551 27.13 6.36 -9.06
CA PHE A 551 28.05 6.86 -10.09
C PHE A 551 27.75 8.31 -10.50
N GLU A 552 26.47 8.68 -10.48
CA GLU A 552 25.95 10.01 -10.84
C GLU A 552 26.41 11.11 -9.86
N ASP A 553 26.80 10.76 -8.63
CA ASP A 553 27.18 11.70 -7.57
C ASP A 553 28.71 11.92 -7.47
N ARG A 554 29.50 11.43 -8.43
CA ARG A 554 30.99 11.48 -8.42
C ARG A 554 31.56 12.80 -8.99
N GLY A 555 31.00 13.94 -8.58
CA GLY A 555 31.38 15.27 -9.08
C GLY A 555 32.70 15.83 -8.54
N GLY A 556 33.36 15.16 -7.59
CA GLY A 556 34.69 15.50 -7.05
C GLY A 556 34.78 16.75 -6.16
N LEU A 557 33.80 17.66 -6.21
CA LEU A 557 33.72 18.87 -5.38
C LEU A 557 33.56 18.57 -3.89
N ASP A 558 32.80 17.53 -3.55
CA ASP A 558 32.56 17.09 -2.17
C ASP A 558 33.78 16.40 -1.56
N GLU A 559 34.56 15.67 -2.37
CA GLU A 559 35.88 15.14 -1.97
C GLU A 559 36.85 16.26 -1.57
N LEU A 560 36.87 17.38 -2.31
CA LEU A 560 37.71 18.54 -2.01
C LEU A 560 37.27 19.29 -0.75
N GLN A 561 35.96 19.42 -0.52
CA GLN A 561 35.43 20.05 0.70
C GLN A 561 35.73 19.22 1.96
N LEU A 562 35.61 17.90 1.86
CA LEU A 562 35.90 16.98 2.97
C LEU A 562 37.40 16.83 3.26
N ALA A 563 38.27 17.14 2.30
CA ALA A 563 39.72 17.17 2.48
C ALA A 563 40.24 18.38 3.29
N VAL A 564 39.41 19.41 3.53
CA VAL A 564 39.77 20.54 4.39
C VAL A 564 39.85 20.07 5.85
N PRO A 565 40.99 20.26 6.55
CA PRO A 565 41.13 19.86 7.95
C PRO A 565 40.06 20.49 8.86
N LEU A 566 39.68 19.78 9.91
CA LEU A 566 38.79 20.32 10.94
C LEU A 566 39.46 21.54 11.61
N GLN A 567 38.67 22.56 11.93
CA GLN A 567 39.15 23.68 12.75
C GLN A 567 39.53 23.14 14.14
N LYS A 568 40.70 23.55 14.63
CA LYS A 568 41.32 23.04 15.86
C LYS A 568 40.78 23.69 17.11
#